data_AF-A0A2T4TU77-F1
#
_entry.id   AF-A0A2T4TU77-F1
#
_cell.length_a   1.000
_cell.length_b   1.000
_cell.length_c   1.000
_cell.angle_alpha   90.00
_cell.angle_beta   90.00
_cell.angle_gamma   90.00
#
_symmetry.space_group_name_H-M   'P 1'
#
loop_
_entity.id
_entity.type
_entity.pdbx_description
1 polymer ?
#
loop_
_entity_poly.entity_id
_entity_poly.type
_entity_poly.pdbx_seq_one_letter_code
_entity_poly.pdbx_strand_id
1 'polypeptide(L)'
;MKIEVERKSSWLDVVNAARFTQRLPPLDHEPSDKFKIQIIRAEHSPLRELHFEVRLFDIPYWVMGHLVRHVHAQPYVSTSRPDITKSGLDRNEMKQGEPVNLMLSLNAQEIINISKVRLCINASKETRKIWNGVISKLADIEPILAKYCVPSCCYRGFCPEINSCHYDKSNEFRVERYKYMY
;
A
#
# COMPACT_ATOMS: atom_id res chain seq x y z
N MET A 1 -9.31 -15.78 4.36
CA MET A 1 -8.61 -14.54 3.97
C MET A 1 -9.56 -13.36 3.97
N LYS A 2 -9.39 -12.44 4.91
CA LYS A 2 -10.15 -11.19 5.04
C LYS A 2 -9.18 -10.01 4.96
N ILE A 3 -9.60 -8.90 4.35
CA ILE A 3 -8.80 -7.68 4.22
C ILE A 3 -9.63 -6.51 4.74
N GLU A 4 -9.04 -5.71 5.62
CA GLU A 4 -9.60 -4.47 6.12
C GLU A 4 -8.60 -3.34 5.91
N VAL A 5 -9.12 -2.17 5.53
CA VAL A 5 -8.35 -0.92 5.41
C VAL A 5 -9.13 0.16 6.14
N GLU A 6 -8.48 0.82 7.08
CA GLU A 6 -9.08 1.85 7.91
C GLU A 6 -8.21 3.11 7.85
N ARG A 7 -8.83 4.25 7.52
CA ARG A 7 -8.15 5.55 7.56
C ARG A 7 -8.11 6.06 9.01
N LYS A 8 -6.94 6.48 9.48
CA LYS A 8 -6.69 6.91 10.87
C LYS A 8 -6.48 8.40 11.06
N SER A 9 -6.22 9.14 9.98
CA SER A 9 -6.16 10.60 9.99
C SER A 9 -6.98 11.18 8.83
N SER A 10 -6.96 12.48 8.64
CA SER A 10 -7.84 13.19 7.71
C SER A 10 -7.05 13.97 6.65
N TRP A 11 -7.74 14.42 5.61
CA TRP A 11 -7.14 15.33 4.66
C TRP A 11 -6.93 16.74 5.22
N LEU A 12 -7.56 17.08 6.36
CA LEU A 12 -7.25 18.30 7.11
C LEU A 12 -5.82 18.30 7.61
N ASP A 13 -5.32 17.16 8.12
CA ASP A 13 -3.95 17.02 8.59
C ASP A 13 -2.95 17.30 7.45
N VAL A 14 -3.22 16.71 6.29
CA VAL A 14 -2.42 16.87 5.06
C VAL A 14 -2.40 18.32 4.58
N VAL A 15 -3.57 18.96 4.41
CA VAL A 15 -3.64 20.32 3.88
C VAL A 15 -3.10 21.34 4.88
N ASN A 16 -3.30 21.12 6.19
CA ASN A 16 -2.78 22.02 7.20
C ASN A 16 -1.26 21.92 7.35
N ALA A 17 -0.68 20.71 7.23
CA ALA A 17 0.75 20.55 7.11
C ALA A 17 1.31 21.26 5.85
N ALA A 18 0.63 21.15 4.71
CA ALA A 18 1.02 21.87 3.50
C ALA A 18 0.94 23.40 3.69
N ARG A 19 -0.13 23.91 4.29
CA ARG A 19 -0.36 25.34 4.54
C ARG A 19 0.61 25.93 5.56
N PHE A 20 0.97 25.16 6.58
CA PHE A 20 1.98 25.53 7.56
C PHE A 20 3.31 25.87 6.88
N THR A 21 3.76 25.05 5.92
CA THR A 21 5.00 25.34 5.16
C THR A 21 4.94 26.61 4.32
N GLN A 22 3.74 27.09 4.01
CA GLN A 22 3.49 28.34 3.28
C GLN A 22 3.10 29.51 4.20
N ARG A 23 3.16 29.35 5.53
CA ARG A 23 2.73 30.36 6.52
C ARG A 23 1.27 30.80 6.37
N LEU A 24 0.41 29.90 5.88
CA LEU A 24 -1.02 30.14 5.75
C LEU A 24 -1.75 29.61 7.00
N PRO A 25 -2.86 30.24 7.43
CA PRO A 25 -3.67 29.75 8.54
C PRO A 25 -4.28 28.38 8.20
N PRO A 26 -4.59 27.50 9.17
CA PRO A 26 -5.21 26.21 8.89
C PRO A 26 -6.60 26.34 8.22
N LEU A 27 -7.03 25.30 7.52
CA LEU A 27 -8.40 25.09 7.09
C LEU A 27 -9.17 24.29 8.15
N ASP A 28 -10.46 24.53 8.19
CA ASP A 28 -11.48 23.83 9.00
C ASP A 28 -12.40 22.94 8.14
N HIS A 29 -12.17 22.89 6.83
CA HIS A 29 -12.93 22.08 5.88
C HIS A 29 -12.01 21.21 5.01
N GLU A 30 -12.56 20.12 4.48
CA GLU A 30 -11.86 19.22 3.55
C GLU A 30 -11.29 19.97 2.34
N PRO A 31 -10.05 19.66 1.90
CA PRO A 31 -9.49 20.25 0.69
C PRO A 31 -10.16 19.67 -0.57
N SER A 32 -10.09 20.43 -1.67
CA SER A 32 -10.62 19.99 -2.97
C SER A 32 -9.93 18.71 -3.49
N ASP A 33 -10.64 17.93 -4.29
CA ASP A 33 -10.07 16.76 -4.99
C ASP A 33 -8.88 17.13 -5.88
N LYS A 34 -8.89 18.34 -6.45
CA LYS A 34 -7.75 18.88 -7.21
C LYS A 34 -6.49 18.91 -6.35
N PHE A 35 -6.58 19.40 -5.11
CA PHE A 35 -5.46 19.39 -4.17
C PHE A 35 -5.01 17.96 -3.84
N LYS A 36 -5.95 17.06 -3.55
CA LYS A 36 -5.67 15.64 -3.24
C LYS A 36 -4.90 14.98 -4.39
N ILE A 37 -5.37 15.13 -5.63
CA ILE A 37 -4.71 14.62 -6.82
C ILE A 37 -3.30 15.20 -6.98
N GLN A 38 -3.16 16.52 -6.85
CA GLN A 38 -1.86 17.19 -7.03
C GLN A 38 -0.84 16.72 -6.01
N ILE A 39 -1.22 16.63 -4.73
CA ILE A 39 -0.29 16.24 -3.67
C ILE A 39 0.10 14.76 -3.73
N ILE A 40 -0.84 13.88 -4.12
CA ILE A 40 -0.56 12.47 -4.37
C ILE A 40 0.42 12.31 -5.54
N ARG A 41 0.13 12.92 -6.68
CA ARG A 41 0.98 12.82 -7.88
C ARG A 41 2.38 13.40 -7.68
N ALA A 42 2.48 14.47 -6.88
CA ALA A 42 3.75 15.09 -6.54
C ALA A 42 4.53 14.30 -5.48
N GLU A 43 3.88 13.36 -4.78
CA GLU A 43 4.47 12.62 -3.65
C GLU A 43 5.13 13.57 -2.62
N HIS A 44 4.51 14.74 -2.45
CA HIS A 44 5.01 15.79 -1.55
C HIS A 44 4.83 15.40 -0.09
N SER A 45 5.77 15.81 0.75
CA SER A 45 5.87 15.35 2.14
C SER A 45 4.60 15.47 2.99
N PRO A 46 3.70 16.48 2.86
CA PRO A 46 2.50 16.55 3.69
C PRO A 46 1.54 15.36 3.47
N LEU A 47 1.64 14.65 2.33
CA LEU A 47 0.88 13.42 2.09
C LEU A 47 1.15 12.34 3.17
N ARG A 48 2.32 12.39 3.83
CA ARG A 48 2.69 11.45 4.88
C ARG A 48 1.87 11.60 6.16
N GLU A 49 1.13 12.70 6.32
CA GLU A 49 0.19 12.90 7.43
C GLU A 49 -1.13 12.12 7.24
N LEU A 50 -1.37 11.54 6.06
CA LEU A 50 -2.53 10.67 5.83
C LEU A 50 -2.19 9.22 6.22
N HIS A 51 -2.73 8.75 7.35
CA HIS A 51 -2.40 7.48 7.99
C HIS A 51 -3.51 6.44 7.84
N PHE A 52 -3.11 5.17 7.79
CA PHE A 52 -3.97 4.01 7.62
C PHE A 52 -3.52 2.83 8.47
N GLU A 53 -4.48 1.98 8.82
CA GLU A 53 -4.23 0.61 9.24
C GLU A 53 -4.76 -0.36 8.18
N VAL A 54 -3.90 -1.27 7.73
CA VAL A 54 -4.25 -2.38 6.84
C VAL A 54 -4.16 -3.67 7.63
N ARG A 55 -5.27 -4.40 7.76
CA ARG A 55 -5.32 -5.70 8.45
C ARG A 55 -5.60 -6.80 7.43
N LEU A 56 -4.71 -7.79 7.41
CA LEU A 56 -4.73 -8.96 6.55
C LEU A 56 -4.88 -10.19 7.43
N PHE A 57 -5.95 -10.94 7.24
CA PHE A 57 -6.24 -12.14 8.01
C PHE A 57 -6.05 -13.40 7.16
N ASP A 58 -5.45 -14.42 7.77
CA ASP A 58 -5.17 -15.73 7.17
C ASP A 58 -4.36 -15.64 5.86
N ILE A 59 -3.29 -14.85 5.84
CA ILE A 59 -2.35 -14.81 4.70
C ILE A 59 -1.20 -15.79 4.91
N PRO A 60 -0.61 -16.38 3.85
CA PRO A 60 0.55 -17.25 4.02
C PRO A 60 1.71 -16.52 4.68
N TYR A 61 2.42 -17.18 5.61
CA TYR A 61 3.57 -16.61 6.31
C TYR A 61 4.62 -16.00 5.38
N TRP A 62 4.93 -16.66 4.26
CA TRP A 62 5.90 -16.14 3.30
C TRP A 62 5.41 -14.86 2.58
N VAL A 63 4.10 -14.69 2.37
CA VAL A 63 3.55 -13.43 1.83
C VAL A 63 3.66 -12.30 2.85
N MET A 64 3.38 -12.58 4.12
CA MET A 64 3.63 -11.63 5.21
C MET A 64 5.10 -11.17 5.17
N GLY A 65 6.03 -12.11 4.99
CA GLY A 65 7.47 -11.83 4.85
C GLY A 65 7.81 -10.85 3.72
N HIS A 66 7.04 -10.81 2.63
CA HIS A 66 7.21 -9.83 1.56
C HIS A 66 6.71 -8.42 1.94
N LEU A 67 5.74 -8.32 2.84
CA LEU A 67 5.08 -7.06 3.21
C LEU A 67 5.76 -6.37 4.40
N VAL A 68 6.36 -7.10 5.33
CA VAL A 68 7.03 -6.50 6.51
C VAL A 68 8.37 -5.82 6.22
N ARG A 69 8.81 -5.78 4.95
CA ARG A 69 10.10 -5.21 4.54
C ARG A 69 10.01 -3.73 4.13
N HIS A 70 8.81 -3.16 4.15
CA HIS A 70 8.54 -1.80 3.71
C HIS A 70 8.83 -0.82 4.84
N VAL A 71 9.75 0.09 4.58
CA VAL A 71 10.53 0.82 5.60
C VAL A 71 9.67 1.74 6.46
N HIS A 72 8.60 2.30 5.90
CA HIS A 72 7.73 3.23 6.61
C HIS A 72 6.39 2.61 7.02
N ALA A 73 6.30 1.28 6.98
CA ALA A 73 5.22 0.54 7.59
C ALA A 73 5.68 -0.01 8.94
N GLN A 74 4.84 0.16 9.97
CA GLN A 74 5.01 -0.50 11.25
C GLN A 74 4.21 -1.82 11.24
N PRO A 75 4.86 -2.99 11.15
CA PRO A 75 4.18 -4.27 11.09
C PRO A 75 3.87 -4.82 12.50
N TYR A 76 2.76 -5.55 12.58
CA TYR A 76 2.36 -6.39 13.72
C TYR A 76 1.90 -7.75 13.18
N VAL A 77 2.57 -8.82 13.60
CA VAL A 77 2.36 -10.15 13.02
C VAL A 77 1.88 -11.12 14.11
N SER A 78 0.92 -11.97 13.77
CA SER A 78 0.53 -13.09 14.63
C SER A 78 1.72 -14.00 14.88
N THR A 79 1.90 -14.39 16.14
CA THR A 79 3.04 -15.19 16.56
C THR A 79 2.91 -16.65 16.12
N SER A 80 4.05 -17.29 15.82
CA SER A 80 4.17 -18.74 15.60
C SER A 80 4.57 -19.50 16.88
N ARG A 81 4.34 -18.92 18.07
CA ARG A 81 4.63 -19.56 19.34
C ARG A 81 3.64 -20.69 19.65
N PRO A 82 4.10 -21.93 19.94
CA PRO A 82 3.21 -23.07 20.21
C PRO A 82 2.26 -22.85 21.40
N ASP A 83 2.74 -22.18 22.45
CA ASP A 83 1.94 -21.90 23.65
C ASP A 83 0.77 -20.93 23.41
N ILE A 84 0.85 -20.10 22.38
CA ILE A 84 -0.20 -19.15 21.98
C ILE A 84 -1.09 -19.74 20.89
N THR A 85 -0.48 -20.34 19.86
CA THR A 85 -1.20 -20.91 18.72
C THR A 85 -1.99 -22.16 19.07
N LYS A 86 -1.57 -22.91 20.10
CA LYS A 86 -2.18 -24.18 20.53
C LYS A 86 -2.36 -25.18 19.37
N SER A 87 -1.49 -25.11 18.35
CA SER A 87 -1.55 -25.95 17.16
C SER A 87 -1.20 -27.41 17.44
N GLY A 88 -0.54 -27.69 18.57
CA GLY A 88 0.01 -29.01 18.90
C GLY A 88 1.28 -29.36 18.12
N LEU A 89 1.78 -28.45 17.27
CA LEU A 89 3.01 -28.62 16.49
C LEU A 89 4.18 -27.91 17.14
N ASP A 90 5.39 -28.46 16.99
CA ASP A 90 6.60 -27.72 17.32
C ASP A 90 6.77 -26.53 16.35
N ARG A 91 7.36 -25.44 16.83
CA ARG A 91 7.54 -24.23 16.03
C ARG A 91 8.38 -24.49 14.77
N ASN A 92 9.36 -25.39 14.84
CA ASN A 92 10.24 -25.70 13.72
C ASN A 92 9.52 -26.52 12.63
N GLU A 93 8.38 -27.11 12.94
CA GLU A 93 7.57 -27.90 12.01
C GLU A 93 6.52 -27.06 11.26
N MET A 94 6.28 -25.83 11.71
CA MET A 94 5.31 -24.92 11.08
C MET A 94 5.76 -24.50 9.68
N LYS A 95 4.91 -24.78 8.68
CA LYS A 95 5.21 -24.52 7.27
C LYS A 95 5.07 -23.04 6.93
N GLN A 96 5.83 -22.56 5.95
CA GLN A 96 5.67 -21.19 5.45
C GLN A 96 4.29 -20.91 4.82
N GLY A 97 3.58 -21.95 4.41
CA GLY A 97 2.21 -21.85 3.88
C GLY A 97 1.14 -21.65 4.96
N GLU A 98 1.48 -21.81 6.24
CA GLU A 98 0.52 -21.65 7.33
C GLU A 98 -0.03 -20.22 7.39
N PRO A 99 -1.32 -20.05 7.72
CA PRO A 99 -1.96 -18.75 7.77
C PRO A 99 -1.48 -17.94 8.98
N VAL A 100 -1.22 -16.66 8.75
CA VAL A 100 -0.96 -15.66 9.79
C VAL A 100 -1.78 -14.40 9.56
N ASN A 101 -2.05 -13.65 10.63
CA ASN A 101 -2.58 -12.31 10.50
C ASN A 101 -1.45 -11.29 10.55
N LEU A 102 -1.56 -10.27 9.71
CA LEU A 102 -0.65 -9.13 9.63
C LEU A 102 -1.47 -7.84 9.72
N MET A 103 -1.06 -6.94 10.61
CA MET A 103 -1.48 -5.54 10.57
C MET A 103 -0.30 -4.66 10.17
N LEU A 104 -0.54 -3.71 9.28
CA LEU A 104 0.42 -2.66 8.94
C LEU A 104 -0.19 -1.31 9.33
N SER A 105 0.53 -0.53 10.13
CA SER A 105 0.24 0.89 10.34
C SER A 105 1.20 1.72 9.49
N LEU A 106 0.67 2.52 8.57
CA LEU A 106 1.49 3.24 7.58
C LEU A 106 0.79 4.50 7.05
N ASN A 107 1.55 5.35 6.36
CA ASN A 107 1.00 6.52 5.68
C ASN A 107 0.69 6.27 4.19
N ALA A 108 -0.01 7.21 3.57
CA ALA A 108 -0.40 7.16 2.15
C ALA A 108 0.80 7.01 1.20
N GLN A 109 1.92 7.69 1.50
CA GLN A 109 3.13 7.59 0.69
C GLN A 109 3.67 6.15 0.69
N GLU A 110 3.62 5.46 1.83
CA GLU A 110 4.08 4.09 1.91
C GLU A 110 3.12 3.13 1.20
N ILE A 111 1.81 3.38 1.21
CA ILE A 111 0.86 2.59 0.38
C ILE A 111 1.25 2.67 -1.10
N ILE A 112 1.60 3.87 -1.59
CA ILE A 112 2.07 4.07 -2.98
C ILE A 112 3.38 3.32 -3.20
N ASN A 113 4.35 3.42 -2.28
CA ASN A 113 5.64 2.74 -2.39
C ASN A 113 5.50 1.21 -2.44
N ILE A 114 4.65 0.64 -1.59
CA ILE A 114 4.37 -0.79 -1.60
C ILE A 114 3.75 -1.17 -2.93
N SER A 115 2.79 -0.40 -3.43
CA SER A 115 2.10 -0.66 -4.70
C SER A 115 3.06 -0.69 -5.89
N LYS A 116 4.04 0.23 -5.93
CA LYS A 116 5.09 0.27 -6.97
C LYS A 116 5.81 -1.06 -7.14
N VAL A 117 6.07 -1.79 -6.06
CA VAL A 117 6.84 -3.05 -6.09
C VAL A 117 5.99 -4.31 -5.91
N ARG A 118 4.84 -4.23 -5.23
CA ARG A 118 3.94 -5.38 -4.95
C ARG A 118 2.81 -5.54 -5.95
N LEU A 119 2.60 -4.57 -6.86
CA LEU A 119 1.76 -4.74 -8.05
C LEU A 119 2.58 -5.10 -9.30
N CYS A 120 3.92 -5.05 -9.23
CA CYS A 120 4.80 -5.46 -10.32
C CYS A 120 4.63 -6.95 -10.63
N ILE A 121 4.57 -7.34 -11.91
CA ILE A 121 4.37 -8.73 -12.34
C ILE A 121 5.51 -9.68 -11.89
N ASN A 122 6.71 -9.14 -11.60
CA ASN A 122 7.82 -9.90 -11.00
C ASN A 122 7.57 -10.29 -9.55
N ALA A 123 6.67 -9.61 -8.82
CA ALA A 123 6.26 -10.06 -7.51
C ALA A 123 5.41 -11.33 -7.62
N SER A 124 5.47 -12.19 -6.58
CA SER A 124 4.70 -13.43 -6.54
C SER A 124 3.21 -13.18 -6.79
N LYS A 125 2.57 -14.14 -7.44
CA LYS A 125 1.15 -14.02 -7.84
C LYS A 125 0.25 -13.80 -6.62
N GLU A 126 0.57 -14.46 -5.52
CA GLU A 126 -0.15 -14.44 -4.26
C GLU A 126 0.01 -13.10 -3.54
N THR A 127 1.23 -12.55 -3.49
CA THR A 127 1.47 -11.21 -2.91
C THR A 127 0.78 -10.14 -3.74
N ARG A 128 0.84 -10.23 -5.07
CA ARG A 128 0.07 -9.34 -5.96
C ARG A 128 -1.42 -9.44 -5.71
N LYS A 129 -1.97 -10.65 -5.60
CA LYS A 129 -3.41 -10.87 -5.35
C LYS A 129 -3.85 -10.24 -4.03
N ILE A 130 -3.09 -10.45 -2.96
CA ILE A 130 -3.36 -9.88 -1.65
C ILE A 130 -3.26 -8.35 -1.70
N TRP A 131 -2.21 -7.80 -2.31
CA TRP A 131 -2.03 -6.35 -2.38
C TRP A 131 -3.08 -5.66 -3.26
N ASN A 132 -3.49 -6.26 -4.38
CA ASN A 132 -4.64 -5.77 -5.16
C ASN A 132 -5.93 -5.76 -4.32
N GLY A 133 -6.13 -6.75 -3.45
CA GLY A 133 -7.24 -6.76 -2.49
C GLY A 133 -7.18 -5.59 -1.50
N VAL A 134 -5.99 -5.21 -1.04
CA VAL A 134 -5.78 -4.00 -0.22
C VAL A 134 -6.17 -2.74 -1.00
N ILE A 135 -5.70 -2.60 -2.24
CA ILE A 135 -6.02 -1.42 -3.07
C ILE A 135 -7.51 -1.36 -3.40
N SER A 136 -8.17 -2.50 -3.61
CA SER A 136 -9.62 -2.55 -3.79
C SER A 136 -10.35 -2.05 -2.54
N LYS A 137 -9.93 -2.44 -1.33
CA LYS A 137 -10.53 -1.96 -0.07
C LYS A 137 -10.19 -0.51 0.24
N LEU A 138 -9.01 -0.05 -0.17
CA LEU A 138 -8.66 1.35 -0.13
C LEU A 138 -9.55 2.18 -1.05
N ALA A 139 -9.88 1.68 -2.25
CA ALA A 139 -10.71 2.39 -3.20
C ALA A 139 -12.14 2.66 -2.69
N ASP A 140 -12.65 1.79 -1.81
CA ASP A 140 -13.95 1.96 -1.15
C ASP A 140 -13.99 3.22 -0.25
N ILE A 141 -12.85 3.64 0.32
CA ILE A 141 -12.75 4.77 1.27
C ILE A 141 -11.95 5.97 0.76
N GLU A 142 -10.97 5.74 -0.11
CA GLU A 142 -10.00 6.72 -0.65
C GLU A 142 -9.75 6.43 -2.14
N PRO A 143 -10.76 6.64 -3.01
CA PRO A 143 -10.69 6.29 -4.43
C PRO A 143 -9.59 7.05 -5.18
N ILE A 144 -9.33 8.31 -4.81
CA ILE A 144 -8.27 9.11 -5.44
C ILE A 144 -6.89 8.52 -5.13
N LEU A 145 -6.60 8.17 -3.87
CA LEU A 145 -5.33 7.56 -3.50
C LEU A 145 -5.14 6.19 -4.18
N ALA A 146 -6.19 5.37 -4.19
CA ALA A 146 -6.16 4.05 -4.82
C ALA A 146 -5.87 4.13 -6.32
N LYS A 147 -6.39 5.12 -7.05
CA LYS A 147 -6.08 5.35 -8.48
C LYS A 147 -4.57 5.50 -8.75
N TYR A 148 -3.83 6.09 -7.82
CA TYR A 148 -2.39 6.33 -7.96
C TYR A 148 -1.51 5.20 -7.40
N CYS A 149 -2.12 4.15 -6.84
CA CYS A 149 -1.42 2.94 -6.40
C CYS A 149 -1.16 2.00 -7.58
N VAL A 150 -0.07 2.24 -8.31
CA VAL A 150 0.29 1.52 -9.55
C VAL A 150 1.70 0.92 -9.46
N PRO A 151 2.05 -0.10 -10.29
CA PRO A 151 3.42 -0.60 -10.35
C PRO A 151 4.39 0.47 -10.88
N SER A 152 5.68 0.33 -10.53
CA SER A 152 6.75 1.27 -10.90
C SER A 152 6.80 1.60 -12.40
N CYS A 153 6.52 0.62 -13.27
CA CYS A 153 6.49 0.83 -14.71
C CYS A 153 5.40 1.82 -15.13
N CYS A 154 4.19 1.73 -14.58
CA CYS A 154 3.12 2.71 -14.83
C CYS A 154 3.47 4.09 -14.26
N TYR A 155 4.06 4.12 -13.06
CA TYR A 155 4.51 5.35 -12.40
C TYR A 155 5.58 6.09 -13.24
N ARG A 156 6.63 5.38 -13.70
CA ARG A 156 7.79 5.97 -14.39
C ARG A 156 7.63 6.06 -15.91
N GLY A 157 6.74 5.26 -16.51
CA GLY A 157 6.62 5.11 -17.96
C GLY A 157 7.56 4.07 -18.58
N PHE A 158 8.39 3.38 -17.79
CA PHE A 158 9.26 2.27 -18.21
C PHE A 158 9.55 1.37 -17.01
N CYS A 159 9.92 0.10 -17.21
CA CYS A 159 10.29 -0.80 -16.11
C CYS A 159 11.69 -0.44 -15.54
N PRO A 160 11.82 -0.03 -14.26
CA PRO A 160 13.12 0.34 -13.70
C PRO A 160 13.90 -0.82 -13.07
N GLU A 161 13.31 -2.02 -12.98
CA GLU A 161 13.93 -3.19 -12.36
C GLU A 161 15.11 -3.71 -13.20
N ILE A 162 16.17 -4.17 -12.54
CA ILE A 162 17.37 -4.78 -13.18
C ILE A 162 16.93 -5.91 -14.11
N ASN A 163 16.08 -6.80 -13.60
CA ASN A 163 15.41 -7.83 -14.38
C ASN A 163 14.04 -7.29 -14.77
N SER A 164 13.94 -6.76 -15.99
CA SER A 164 12.71 -6.16 -16.50
C SER A 164 11.53 -7.13 -16.43
N CYS A 165 10.39 -6.61 -15.96
CA CYS A 165 9.15 -7.37 -15.91
C CYS A 165 8.42 -7.43 -17.27
N HIS A 166 8.94 -6.69 -18.26
CA HIS A 166 8.43 -6.55 -19.64
C HIS A 166 6.99 -6.05 -19.79
N TYR A 167 6.30 -5.71 -18.70
CA TYR A 167 4.95 -5.17 -18.76
C TYR A 167 4.86 -3.85 -19.53
N ASP A 168 5.88 -3.00 -19.42
CA ASP A 168 6.01 -1.73 -20.15
C ASP A 168 6.02 -1.87 -21.68
N LYS A 169 6.22 -3.09 -22.20
CA LYS A 169 6.17 -3.42 -23.63
C LYS A 169 4.81 -3.96 -24.07
N SER A 170 3.88 -4.16 -23.15
CA SER A 170 2.55 -4.73 -23.44
C SER A 170 1.57 -3.67 -23.95
N ASN A 171 0.48 -4.12 -24.60
CA ASN A 171 -0.59 -3.22 -25.03
C ASN A 171 -1.40 -2.71 -23.84
N GLU A 172 -1.59 -3.56 -22.84
CA GLU A 172 -2.30 -3.27 -21.59
C GLU A 172 -1.64 -2.12 -20.84
N PHE A 173 -0.31 -2.07 -20.84
CA PHE A 173 0.44 -0.97 -20.24
C PHE A 173 0.08 0.38 -20.84
N ARG A 174 -0.14 0.50 -22.15
CA ARG A 174 -0.52 1.78 -22.78
C ARG A 174 -1.83 2.31 -22.22
N VAL A 175 -2.79 1.43 -22.00
CA VAL A 175 -4.11 1.77 -21.44
C VAL A 175 -3.98 2.18 -19.97
N GLU A 176 -3.29 1.38 -19.16
CA GLU A 176 -3.12 1.67 -17.72
C GLU A 176 -2.28 2.93 -17.48
N ARG A 177 -1.25 3.16 -18.31
CA ARG A 177 -0.45 4.37 -18.27
C ARG A 177 -1.29 5.62 -18.59
N TYR A 178 -2.16 5.53 -19.59
CA TYR A 178 -3.08 6.63 -19.93
C TYR A 178 -4.01 6.94 -18.76
N LYS A 179 -4.65 5.92 -18.17
CA LYS A 179 -5.52 6.08 -16.98
C LYS A 179 -4.79 6.67 -15.76
N TYR A 180 -3.51 6.40 -15.61
CA TYR A 180 -2.71 6.98 -14.54
C TYR A 180 -2.38 8.46 -14.80
N MET A 181 -2.18 8.86 -16.06
CA MET A 181 -1.84 10.24 -16.43
C MET A 181 -3.04 11.19 -16.38
N TYR A 182 -4.20 10.71 -16.85
CA TYR A 182 -5.41 11.49 -17.12
C TYR A 182 -6.57 10.99 -16.23
#